data_AF-A0A975U663-F1
#
_entry.id   AF-A0A975U663-F1
#
_cell.length_a   1.000
_cell.length_b   1.000
_cell.length_c   1.000
_cell.angle_alpha   90.00
_cell.angle_beta   90.00
_cell.angle_gamma   90.00
#
_symmetry.space_group_name_H-M   'P 1'
#
loop_
_entity.id
_entity.type
_entity.pdbx_description
1 polymer ?
#
loop_
_entity_poly.entity_id
_entity_poly.type
_entity_poly.pdbx_seq_one_letter_code
_entity_poly.pdbx_strand_id
1 'polypeptide(L)'
;MVNETVSFDVKLGKDLIIQPEVINLADPAEKPHALQQRYSNGAATGVFELNKRLYQPTLIVPSSKTELAFRAKFIPGSEAIDCISDIHTLNKAVALFHPITNPNAIADVFPMLANDFNHSSWRFINDLFANYSHLPMATFEVWKAIVKHTACLSALAFKADNPVQLMERLKVEFNVIWELIPLHIWQSNIDKYRQMLLSIGLPDKVVDNKVNSRLETLSEFTPLFEEQCRALFSDQFIQPEPNLSAVFQYCLPEWSQDLVRVHLSDREWPTAFSFELETWCKKHCESLIHFEVIRGFHKSVLYFPIFAAAVACGKVQLEELSSTLYPIHYFHLRQIVEFDRHWFNPVFQSALYVFAQEEA
;
A
#
# COMPACT_ATOMS: atom_id res chain seq x y z
N MET A 1 18.34 35.29 -21.20
CA MET A 1 17.35 34.20 -21.13
C MET A 1 18.02 32.98 -21.74
N VAL A 2 18.34 31.97 -20.93
CA VAL A 2 18.78 30.67 -21.46
C VAL A 2 17.49 29.91 -21.73
N ASN A 3 17.14 29.72 -23.00
CA ASN A 3 15.98 28.89 -23.36
C ASN A 3 16.38 27.43 -23.16
N GLU A 4 16.08 26.89 -21.99
CA GLU A 4 16.27 25.47 -21.73
C GLU A 4 15.24 24.67 -22.56
N THR A 5 15.70 23.55 -23.13
CA THR A 5 14.86 22.68 -23.97
C THR A 5 14.95 21.25 -23.49
N VAL A 6 13.86 20.51 -23.69
CA VAL A 6 13.81 19.07 -23.40
C VAL A 6 13.59 18.35 -24.72
N SER A 7 14.53 17.49 -25.09
CA SER A 7 14.42 16.63 -26.27
C SER A 7 13.96 15.23 -25.89
N PHE A 8 13.14 14.64 -26.74
CA PHE A 8 12.81 13.22 -26.70
C PHE A 8 13.38 12.56 -27.95
N ASP A 9 14.34 11.65 -27.78
CA ASP A 9 14.98 10.89 -28.87
C ASP A 9 14.08 9.74 -29.34
N VAL A 10 12.83 10.05 -29.66
CA VAL A 10 11.90 9.09 -30.26
C VAL A 10 11.73 9.49 -31.72
N LYS A 11 12.01 8.57 -32.65
CA LYS A 11 11.56 8.71 -34.04
C LYS A 11 10.02 8.68 -34.01
N LEU A 12 9.42 9.85 -33.84
CA LEU A 12 7.98 9.99 -33.87
C LEU A 12 7.51 9.55 -35.26
N GLY A 13 6.85 8.39 -35.31
CA GLY A 13 6.01 8.05 -36.45
C GLY A 13 5.03 9.20 -36.69
N LYS A 14 4.62 9.40 -37.94
CA LYS A 14 3.87 10.59 -38.38
C LYS A 14 2.59 10.89 -37.58
N ASP A 15 2.11 9.95 -36.76
CA ASP A 15 0.83 10.02 -36.05
C ASP A 15 0.92 9.96 -34.52
N LEU A 16 2.12 9.84 -33.91
CA LEU A 16 2.25 9.77 -32.45
C LEU A 16 2.40 11.16 -31.82
N ILE A 17 1.42 11.56 -31.01
CA ILE A 17 1.41 12.86 -30.33
C ILE A 17 1.86 12.69 -28.88
N ILE A 18 3.09 13.13 -28.58
CA ILE A 18 3.59 13.28 -27.20
C ILE A 18 3.10 14.62 -26.65
N GLN A 19 2.45 14.59 -25.49
CA GLN A 19 2.07 15.79 -24.73
C GLN A 19 2.76 15.76 -23.37
N PRO A 20 4.00 16.27 -23.26
CA PRO A 20 4.69 16.35 -22.00
C PRO A 20 4.18 17.55 -21.19
N GLU A 21 3.96 17.34 -19.90
CA GLU A 21 3.54 18.34 -18.94
C GLU A 21 4.57 18.48 -17.82
N VAL A 22 4.68 19.69 -17.29
CA VAL A 22 5.53 20.05 -16.16
C VAL A 22 4.68 20.10 -14.91
N ILE A 23 5.06 19.35 -13.88
CA ILE A 23 4.32 19.25 -12.62
C ILE A 23 5.21 19.66 -11.44
N ASN A 24 4.66 20.48 -10.54
CA ASN A 24 5.33 20.82 -9.30
C ASN A 24 5.24 19.63 -8.33
N LEU A 25 6.38 19.06 -7.95
CA LEU A 25 6.38 17.91 -7.04
C LEU A 25 5.96 18.29 -5.62
N ALA A 26 6.25 19.51 -5.20
CA ALA A 26 5.96 20.01 -3.86
C ALA A 26 4.51 20.47 -3.69
N ASP A 27 3.75 20.62 -4.78
CA ASP A 27 2.32 20.98 -4.73
C ASP A 27 1.51 20.19 -5.77
N PRO A 28 0.99 19.00 -5.40
CA PRO A 28 0.21 18.18 -6.31
C PRO A 28 -1.13 18.80 -6.72
N ALA A 29 -1.60 19.84 -6.02
CA ALA A 29 -2.82 20.56 -6.38
C ALA A 29 -2.57 21.59 -7.50
N GLU A 30 -1.32 21.98 -7.73
CA GLU A 30 -0.95 22.89 -8.81
C GLU A 30 -1.22 22.23 -10.17
N LYS A 31 -1.88 22.98 -11.07
CA LYS A 31 -2.21 22.45 -12.40
C LYS A 31 -0.94 22.20 -13.22
N PRO A 32 -0.85 21.04 -13.89
CA PRO A 32 0.24 20.76 -14.83
C PRO A 32 0.33 21.81 -15.93
N HIS A 33 1.55 22.15 -16.32
CA HIS A 33 1.83 23.07 -17.42
C HIS A 33 2.27 22.31 -18.66
N ALA A 34 1.48 22.33 -19.72
CA ALA A 34 1.85 21.70 -20.99
C ALA A 34 3.09 22.37 -21.60
N LEU A 35 4.04 21.56 -22.08
CA LEU A 35 5.20 22.06 -22.79
C LEU A 35 4.87 22.32 -24.27
N GLN A 36 5.43 23.41 -24.80
CA GLN A 36 5.24 23.76 -26.21
C GLN A 36 6.21 23.01 -27.10
N GLN A 37 5.68 22.28 -28.09
CA GLN A 37 6.48 21.57 -29.08
C GLN A 37 7.07 22.54 -30.10
N ARG A 38 8.34 22.35 -30.44
CA ARG A 38 8.99 23.06 -31.55
C ARG A 38 8.69 22.38 -32.88
N TYR A 39 8.44 23.21 -33.88
CA TYR A 39 8.24 22.80 -35.26
C TYR A 39 9.36 23.34 -36.15
N SER A 40 9.78 22.54 -37.11
CA SER A 40 10.71 22.96 -38.17
C SER A 40 10.06 22.64 -39.51
N ASN A 41 9.86 23.65 -40.36
CA ASN A 41 9.15 23.53 -41.64
C ASN A 41 7.79 22.81 -41.53
N GLY A 42 7.04 23.06 -40.44
CA GLY A 42 5.75 22.43 -40.17
C GLY A 42 5.81 21.00 -39.61
N ALA A 43 7.00 20.39 -39.50
CA ALA A 43 7.19 19.08 -38.89
C ALA A 43 7.56 19.20 -37.40
N ALA A 44 6.94 18.36 -36.57
CA ALA A 44 7.28 18.19 -35.16
C ALA A 44 8.75 17.76 -34.98
N THR A 45 9.51 18.49 -34.15
CA THR A 45 10.95 18.22 -33.94
C THR A 45 11.23 17.26 -32.79
N GLY A 46 10.24 16.94 -31.95
CA GLY A 46 10.45 16.20 -30.70
C GLY A 46 11.13 17.01 -29.59
N VAL A 47 11.39 18.31 -29.82
CA VAL A 47 11.97 19.23 -28.84
C VAL A 47 10.86 20.10 -28.25
N PHE A 48 10.89 20.28 -26.93
CA PHE A 48 9.91 21.04 -26.17
C PHE A 48 10.56 22.19 -25.40
N GLU A 49 9.87 23.32 -25.34
CA GLU A 49 10.39 24.54 -24.71
C GLU A 49 10.11 24.59 -23.20
N LEU A 50 11.15 24.80 -22.41
CA LEU A 50 11.04 25.04 -20.96
C LEU A 50 11.24 26.54 -20.70
N ASN A 51 10.19 27.33 -20.97
CA ASN A 51 10.27 28.79 -20.97
C ASN A 51 10.24 29.45 -19.58
N LYS A 52 10.41 28.67 -18.49
CA LYS A 52 10.36 29.18 -17.11
C LYS A 52 11.51 28.62 -16.30
N ARG A 53 12.16 29.49 -15.52
CA ARG A 53 13.03 29.06 -14.42
C ARG A 53 12.17 28.38 -13.38
N LEU A 54 12.52 27.15 -13.03
CA LEU A 54 11.82 26.35 -12.04
C LEU A 54 12.46 26.56 -10.67
N TYR A 55 11.69 27.08 -9.72
CA TYR A 55 12.17 27.33 -8.35
C TYR A 55 12.05 26.08 -7.47
N GLN A 56 10.99 25.28 -7.68
CA GLN A 56 10.69 24.05 -6.95
C GLN A 56 11.11 22.80 -7.75
N PRO A 57 11.40 21.66 -7.09
CA PRO A 57 11.64 20.40 -7.77
C PRO A 57 10.41 19.99 -8.58
N THR A 58 10.65 19.52 -9.78
CA THR A 58 9.62 19.39 -10.81
C THR A 58 9.83 18.10 -11.61
N LEU A 59 8.74 17.50 -12.10
CA LEU A 59 8.81 16.42 -13.09
C LEU A 59 8.26 16.88 -14.43
N ILE A 60 8.88 16.39 -15.50
CA ILE A 60 8.25 16.30 -16.82
C ILE A 60 7.62 14.93 -16.92
N VAL A 61 6.31 14.88 -17.13
CA VAL A 61 5.51 13.66 -17.17
C VAL A 61 4.65 13.61 -18.43
N PRO A 62 4.23 12.42 -18.89
CA PRO A 62 3.20 12.33 -19.91
C PRO A 62 1.87 12.87 -19.37
N SER A 63 1.20 13.70 -20.17
CA SER A 63 -0.19 14.10 -19.91
C SER A 63 -1.10 12.88 -19.85
N SER A 64 -2.17 12.92 -19.06
CA SER A 64 -3.20 11.87 -19.07
C SER A 64 -3.92 11.74 -20.42
N LYS A 65 -3.74 12.71 -21.33
CA LYS A 65 -4.32 12.74 -22.67
C LYS A 65 -3.40 12.22 -23.77
N THR A 66 -2.13 11.93 -23.46
CA THR A 66 -1.18 11.47 -24.47
C THR A 66 -1.34 9.98 -24.76
N GLU A 67 -1.25 9.59 -26.02
CA GLU A 67 -1.28 8.17 -26.42
C GLU A 67 0.06 7.48 -26.15
N LEU A 68 1.15 8.24 -26.03
CA LEU A 68 2.49 7.72 -25.84
C LEU A 68 3.03 8.07 -24.46
N ALA A 69 3.02 7.07 -23.57
CA ALA A 69 3.69 7.19 -22.28
C ALA A 69 5.22 7.26 -22.45
N PHE A 70 5.88 8.03 -21.59
CA PHE A 70 7.34 8.08 -21.50
C PHE A 70 7.78 8.18 -20.03
N ARG A 71 9.06 7.86 -19.77
CA ARG A 71 9.62 7.90 -18.42
C ARG A 71 9.72 9.35 -17.92
N ALA A 72 9.17 9.60 -16.73
CA ALA A 72 9.25 10.91 -16.11
C ALA A 72 10.70 11.41 -15.96
N LYS A 73 10.92 12.70 -16.20
CA LYS A 73 12.24 13.34 -16.09
C LYS A 73 12.23 14.36 -14.96
N PHE A 74 13.17 14.22 -14.03
CA PHE A 74 13.33 15.14 -12.91
C PHE A 74 14.12 16.38 -13.29
N ILE A 75 13.66 17.54 -12.80
CA ILE A 75 14.37 18.81 -12.86
C ILE A 75 14.52 19.34 -11.43
N PRO A 76 15.75 19.55 -10.95
CA PRO A 76 15.96 20.14 -9.63
C PRO A 76 15.46 21.60 -9.60
N GLY A 77 14.98 22.02 -8.43
CA GLY A 77 14.68 23.44 -8.19
C GLY A 77 15.95 24.29 -8.23
N SER A 78 15.82 25.54 -8.66
CA SER A 78 16.96 26.46 -8.79
C SER A 78 17.26 27.29 -7.54
N GLU A 79 16.47 27.16 -6.47
CA GLU A 79 16.72 27.78 -5.17
C GLU A 79 17.29 26.75 -4.18
N ALA A 80 18.36 27.14 -3.48
CA ALA A 80 18.80 26.43 -2.29
C ALA A 80 17.81 26.72 -1.16
N ILE A 81 17.19 25.68 -0.61
CA ILE A 81 16.29 25.83 0.53
C ILE A 81 17.15 25.72 1.79
N ASP A 82 17.43 26.86 2.43
CA ASP A 82 18.43 26.99 3.51
C ASP A 82 18.04 26.33 4.85
N CYS A 83 16.76 25.97 5.06
CA CYS A 83 16.26 25.51 6.37
C CYS A 83 15.76 24.06 6.35
N ILE A 84 16.65 23.12 6.62
CA ILE A 84 16.36 21.69 6.82
C ILE A 84 15.61 21.45 8.15
N SER A 85 15.70 22.35 9.13
CA SER A 85 15.29 22.09 10.53
C SER A 85 13.78 22.03 10.81
N ASP A 86 12.91 22.48 9.89
CA ASP A 86 11.46 22.59 10.15
C ASP A 86 10.62 21.87 9.08
N ILE A 87 10.88 20.58 8.83
CA ILE A 87 10.08 19.79 7.88
C ILE A 87 8.90 19.15 8.63
N HIS A 88 7.73 19.80 8.57
CA HIS A 88 6.50 19.27 9.17
C HIS A 88 5.43 18.88 8.13
N THR A 89 5.57 19.31 6.86
CA THR A 89 4.58 19.05 5.81
C THR A 89 5.20 18.31 4.63
N LEU A 90 4.38 17.53 3.91
CA LEU A 90 4.84 16.81 2.72
C LEU A 90 5.25 17.76 1.59
N ASN A 91 4.57 18.91 1.44
CA ASN A 91 4.97 19.93 0.47
C ASN A 91 6.43 20.35 0.69
N LYS A 92 6.79 20.69 1.94
CA LYS A 92 8.16 21.11 2.28
C LYS A 92 9.14 19.95 2.23
N ALA A 93 8.74 18.76 2.68
CA ALA A 93 9.56 17.56 2.63
C ALA A 93 9.96 17.19 1.20
N VAL A 94 9.01 17.23 0.26
CA VAL A 94 9.27 16.95 -1.15
C VAL A 94 10.11 18.04 -1.80
N ALA A 95 9.91 19.31 -1.43
CA ALA A 95 10.76 20.40 -1.86
C ALA A 95 12.24 20.20 -1.46
N LEU A 96 12.46 19.63 -0.27
CA LEU A 96 13.78 19.42 0.35
C LEU A 96 14.39 18.03 0.14
N PHE A 97 13.65 17.10 -0.48
CA PHE A 97 14.10 15.74 -0.66
C PHE A 97 15.30 15.69 -1.62
N HIS A 98 16.34 14.98 -1.20
CA HIS A 98 17.46 14.66 -2.08
C HIS A 98 17.98 13.25 -1.77
N PRO A 99 18.10 12.35 -2.76
CA PRO A 99 18.37 10.92 -2.51
C PRO A 99 19.71 10.63 -1.81
N ILE A 100 20.66 11.56 -1.85
CA ILE A 100 21.98 11.44 -1.21
C ILE A 100 22.08 12.28 0.07
N THR A 101 21.82 13.60 0.00
CA THR A 101 22.04 14.54 1.11
C THR A 101 20.87 14.66 2.08
N ASN A 102 19.65 14.34 1.67
CA ASN A 102 18.46 14.39 2.53
C ASN A 102 17.42 13.30 2.15
N PRO A 103 17.80 12.00 2.23
CA PRO A 103 16.94 10.90 1.77
C PRO A 103 15.72 10.66 2.66
N ASN A 104 15.74 11.13 3.91
CA ASN A 104 14.68 10.87 4.88
C ASN A 104 13.64 11.98 4.98
N ALA A 105 13.82 13.10 4.27
CA ALA A 105 12.96 14.30 4.33
C ALA A 105 11.45 13.98 4.35
N ILE A 106 11.04 13.05 3.47
CA ILE A 106 9.65 12.62 3.33
C ILE A 106 9.25 11.66 4.45
N ALA A 107 10.11 10.69 4.79
CA ALA A 107 9.84 9.69 5.81
C ALA A 107 9.65 10.31 7.20
N ASP A 108 10.40 11.37 7.50
CA ASP A 108 10.37 12.08 8.79
C ASP A 108 9.03 12.77 9.07
N VAL A 109 8.21 13.02 8.04
CA VAL A 109 6.85 13.59 8.20
C VAL A 109 5.82 12.53 8.63
N PHE A 110 6.04 11.26 8.30
CA PHE A 110 5.02 10.23 8.48
C PHE A 110 4.64 9.91 9.93
N PRO A 111 5.55 9.93 10.93
CA PRO A 111 5.15 9.77 12.32
C PRO A 111 4.16 10.86 12.78
N MET A 112 4.37 12.11 12.35
CA MET A 112 3.44 13.21 12.63
C MET A 112 2.12 13.00 11.89
N LEU A 113 2.20 12.64 10.61
CA LEU A 113 1.03 12.42 9.76
C LEU A 113 0.12 11.29 10.26
N ALA A 114 0.71 10.16 10.66
CA ALA A 114 -0.02 9.00 11.17
C ALA A 114 -0.62 9.22 12.56
N ASN A 115 -0.15 10.21 13.31
CA ASN A 115 -0.67 10.57 14.63
C ASN A 115 -1.66 11.73 14.60
N ASP A 116 -1.65 12.55 13.55
CA ASP A 116 -2.59 13.65 13.37
C ASP A 116 -3.43 13.47 12.10
N PHE A 117 -4.67 13.01 12.27
CA PHE A 117 -5.62 12.84 11.17
C PHE A 117 -6.16 14.19 10.63
N ASN A 118 -5.93 15.30 11.33
CA ASN A 118 -6.22 16.65 10.87
C ASN A 118 -5.03 17.30 10.15
N HIS A 119 -3.89 16.60 10.03
CA HIS A 119 -2.68 17.13 9.42
C HIS A 119 -2.90 17.50 7.94
N SER A 120 -2.40 18.68 7.53
CA SER A 120 -2.60 19.22 6.18
C SER A 120 -2.02 18.35 5.07
N SER A 121 -0.93 17.63 5.34
CA SER A 121 -0.32 16.67 4.39
C SER A 121 -1.26 15.54 3.92
N TRP A 122 -2.38 15.26 4.60
CA TRP A 122 -3.37 14.31 4.06
C TRP A 122 -3.97 14.81 2.74
N ARG A 123 -4.18 16.13 2.62
CA ARG A 123 -4.63 16.74 1.37
C ARG A 123 -3.59 16.57 0.27
N PHE A 124 -2.31 16.73 0.57
CA PHE A 124 -1.22 16.48 -0.38
C PHE A 124 -1.30 15.06 -0.97
N ILE A 125 -1.52 14.05 -0.12
CA ILE A 125 -1.62 12.64 -0.56
C ILE A 125 -2.84 12.45 -1.47
N ASN A 126 -3.99 13.02 -1.10
CA ASN A 126 -5.22 12.91 -1.88
C ASN A 126 -5.08 13.63 -3.23
N ASP A 127 -4.54 14.85 -3.26
CA ASP A 127 -4.28 15.60 -4.48
C ASP A 127 -3.27 14.86 -5.38
N LEU A 128 -2.22 14.26 -4.81
CA LEU A 128 -1.24 13.46 -5.55
C LEU A 128 -1.89 12.26 -6.24
N PHE A 129 -2.74 11.53 -5.51
CA PHE A 129 -3.42 10.37 -6.09
C PHE A 129 -4.46 10.78 -7.13
N ALA A 130 -5.29 11.78 -6.83
CA ALA A 130 -6.36 12.24 -7.71
C ALA A 130 -5.83 12.78 -9.03
N ASN A 131 -4.77 13.61 -8.99
CA ASN A 131 -4.30 14.35 -10.16
C ASN A 131 -3.29 13.56 -11.01
N TYR A 132 -2.61 12.56 -10.43
CA TYR A 132 -1.50 11.86 -11.07
C TYR A 132 -1.63 10.34 -11.07
N SER A 133 -2.85 9.82 -10.92
CA SER A 133 -3.09 8.37 -10.92
C SER A 133 -2.77 7.66 -12.24
N HIS A 134 -2.73 8.39 -13.36
CA HIS A 134 -2.31 7.86 -14.68
C HIS A 134 -0.81 7.54 -14.75
N LEU A 135 -0.01 7.99 -13.78
CA LEU A 135 1.41 7.69 -13.69
C LEU A 135 1.66 6.50 -12.76
N PRO A 136 2.71 5.68 -12.99
CA PRO A 136 3.13 4.66 -12.03
C PRO A 136 3.43 5.30 -10.66
N MET A 137 2.97 4.70 -9.57
CA MET A 137 3.18 5.23 -8.22
C MET A 137 4.66 5.32 -7.88
N ALA A 138 5.49 4.41 -8.41
CA ALA A 138 6.94 4.45 -8.26
C ALA A 138 7.61 5.71 -8.87
N THR A 139 6.87 6.52 -9.63
CA THR A 139 7.31 7.85 -10.07
C THR A 139 7.55 8.80 -8.89
N PHE A 140 6.75 8.68 -7.83
CA PHE A 140 6.80 9.58 -6.68
C PHE A 140 7.42 8.90 -5.46
N GLU A 141 8.39 9.57 -4.84
CA GLU A 141 9.09 9.02 -3.67
C GLU A 141 8.16 8.88 -2.45
N VAL A 142 7.14 9.72 -2.36
CA VAL A 142 6.12 9.68 -1.28
C VAL A 142 5.48 8.30 -1.18
N TRP A 143 5.14 7.67 -2.32
CA TRP A 143 4.55 6.33 -2.31
C TRP A 143 5.54 5.24 -1.91
N LYS A 144 6.82 5.36 -2.31
CA LYS A 144 7.86 4.41 -1.90
C LYS A 144 8.17 4.50 -0.41
N ALA A 145 8.08 5.70 0.14
CA ALA A 145 8.34 5.96 1.54
C ALA A 145 7.14 5.50 2.40
N ILE A 146 5.90 5.77 1.99
CA ILE A 146 4.71 5.43 2.80
C ILE A 146 4.51 3.92 2.96
N VAL A 147 4.82 3.12 1.94
CA VAL A 147 4.71 1.64 2.02
C VAL A 147 5.69 1.02 3.01
N LYS A 148 6.72 1.77 3.44
CA LYS A 148 7.67 1.35 4.49
C LYS A 148 7.24 1.79 5.88
N HIS A 149 6.20 2.62 6.01
CA HIS A 149 5.73 3.16 7.28
C HIS A 149 4.33 2.64 7.59
N THR A 150 4.24 1.45 8.20
CA THR A 150 3.01 0.68 8.42
C THR A 150 1.86 1.47 9.04
N ALA A 151 2.13 2.32 10.04
CA ALA A 151 1.10 3.15 10.68
C ALA A 151 0.51 4.22 9.74
N CYS A 152 1.31 4.74 8.82
CA CYS A 152 0.86 5.75 7.85
C CYS A 152 0.18 5.07 6.66
N LEU A 153 0.70 3.90 6.23
CA LEU A 153 0.11 3.07 5.20
C LEU A 153 -1.32 2.65 5.55
N SER A 154 -1.55 2.16 6.77
CA SER A 154 -2.88 1.78 7.26
C SER A 154 -3.80 3.00 7.45
N ALA A 155 -3.26 4.15 7.87
CA ALA A 155 -4.05 5.38 7.99
C ALA A 155 -4.64 5.85 6.63
N LEU A 156 -4.01 5.52 5.50
CA LEU A 156 -4.56 5.80 4.16
C LEU A 156 -5.95 5.19 3.95
N ALA A 157 -6.21 4.01 4.52
CA ALA A 157 -7.50 3.34 4.40
C ALA A 157 -8.66 4.21 4.93
N PHE A 158 -8.38 5.09 5.88
CA PHE A 158 -9.37 6.00 6.49
C PHE A 158 -9.33 7.41 5.90
N LYS A 159 -8.13 7.89 5.55
CA LYS A 159 -7.87 9.28 5.16
C LYS A 159 -7.93 9.54 3.65
N ALA A 160 -7.81 8.51 2.83
CA ALA A 160 -7.95 8.64 1.39
C ALA A 160 -9.40 8.98 1.00
N ASP A 161 -9.54 9.83 -0.01
CA ASP A 161 -10.87 10.13 -0.58
C ASP A 161 -11.46 8.90 -1.28
N ASN A 162 -10.62 8.13 -1.99
CA ASN A 162 -10.96 6.89 -2.68
C ASN A 162 -10.11 5.72 -2.15
N PRO A 163 -10.39 5.20 -0.94
CA PRO A 163 -9.49 4.25 -0.27
C PRO A 163 -9.36 2.92 -1.03
N VAL A 164 -10.45 2.34 -1.54
CA VAL A 164 -10.42 1.06 -2.26
C VAL A 164 -9.48 1.11 -3.48
N GLN A 165 -9.62 2.15 -4.30
CA GLN A 165 -8.77 2.31 -5.49
C GLN A 165 -7.30 2.56 -5.13
N LEU A 166 -7.03 3.38 -4.10
CA LEU A 166 -5.67 3.63 -3.64
C LEU A 166 -5.03 2.36 -3.09
N MET A 167 -5.77 1.61 -2.26
CA MET A 167 -5.29 0.37 -1.65
C MET A 167 -5.02 -0.72 -2.69
N GLU A 168 -5.88 -0.85 -3.71
CA GLU A 168 -5.64 -1.76 -4.83
C GLU A 168 -4.35 -1.41 -5.58
N ARG A 169 -4.13 -0.12 -5.87
CA ARG A 169 -2.90 0.30 -6.55
C ARG A 169 -1.65 0.03 -5.73
N LEU A 170 -1.69 0.27 -4.41
CA LEU A 170 -0.58 -0.06 -3.52
C LEU A 170 -0.32 -1.58 -3.46
N LYS A 171 -1.37 -2.40 -3.46
CA LYS A 171 -1.26 -3.87 -3.56
C LYS A 171 -0.62 -4.29 -4.89
N VAL A 172 -1.05 -3.70 -6.00
CA VAL A 172 -0.59 -4.08 -7.35
C VAL A 172 0.84 -3.61 -7.62
N GLU A 173 1.16 -2.34 -7.32
CA GLU A 173 2.43 -1.71 -7.71
C GLU A 173 3.54 -1.86 -6.66
N PHE A 174 3.20 -2.02 -5.38
CA PHE A 174 4.18 -2.19 -4.29
C PHE A 174 4.10 -3.52 -3.57
N ASN A 175 3.19 -4.42 -3.95
CA ASN A 175 2.96 -5.69 -3.28
C ASN A 175 2.59 -5.53 -1.79
N VAL A 176 1.85 -4.47 -1.45
CA VAL A 176 1.29 -4.32 -0.10
C VAL A 176 0.33 -5.46 0.19
N ILE A 177 0.52 -6.14 1.31
CA ILE A 177 -0.36 -7.19 1.82
C ILE A 177 -0.99 -6.65 3.10
N TRP A 178 -2.25 -6.24 3.01
CA TRP A 178 -2.95 -5.53 4.08
C TRP A 178 -3.20 -6.42 5.30
N GLU A 179 -3.31 -7.73 5.06
CA GLU A 179 -3.49 -8.78 6.05
C GLU A 179 -2.27 -8.98 6.96
N LEU A 180 -1.10 -8.43 6.59
CA LEU A 180 0.11 -8.46 7.43
C LEU A 180 0.26 -7.22 8.32
N ILE A 181 -0.65 -6.25 8.24
CA ILE A 181 -0.64 -5.10 9.14
C ILE A 181 -1.20 -5.51 10.51
N PRO A 182 -0.45 -5.29 11.61
CA PRO A 182 -0.91 -5.67 12.95
C PRO A 182 -2.26 -5.05 13.36
N LEU A 183 -3.09 -5.84 14.05
CA LEU A 183 -4.44 -5.44 14.49
C LEU A 183 -4.43 -4.17 15.35
N HIS A 184 -3.47 -4.03 16.26
CA HIS A 184 -3.37 -2.85 17.13
C HIS A 184 -3.12 -1.55 16.34
N ILE A 185 -2.47 -1.63 15.16
CA ILE A 185 -2.27 -0.46 14.29
C ILE A 185 -3.60 -0.06 13.64
N TRP A 186 -4.39 -1.05 13.20
CA TRP A 186 -5.73 -0.81 12.67
C TRP A 186 -6.66 -0.20 13.72
N GLN A 187 -6.71 -0.79 14.92
CA GLN A 187 -7.46 -0.24 16.07
C GLN A 187 -7.08 1.22 16.34
N SER A 188 -5.79 1.51 16.47
CA SER A 188 -5.29 2.87 16.69
C SER A 188 -5.75 3.85 15.61
N ASN A 189 -5.78 3.44 14.35
CA ASN A 189 -6.21 4.30 13.25
C ASN A 189 -7.74 4.45 13.16
N ILE A 190 -8.52 3.45 13.57
CA ILE A 190 -9.97 3.57 13.75
C ILE A 190 -10.27 4.63 14.82
N ASP A 191 -9.56 4.58 15.96
CA ASP A 191 -9.72 5.54 17.04
C ASP A 191 -9.36 6.95 16.61
N LYS A 192 -8.22 7.13 15.91
CA LYS A 192 -7.81 8.43 15.38
C LYS A 192 -8.82 8.98 14.36
N TYR A 193 -9.37 8.11 13.51
CA TYR A 193 -10.42 8.51 12.57
C TYR A 193 -11.69 8.96 13.28
N ARG A 194 -12.14 8.20 14.29
CA ARG A 194 -13.27 8.54 15.16
C ARG A 194 -13.04 9.89 15.86
N GLN A 195 -11.87 10.08 16.47
CA GLN A 195 -11.50 11.31 17.18
C GLN A 195 -11.45 12.52 16.25
N MET A 196 -10.92 12.37 15.02
CA MET A 196 -10.93 13.43 14.01
C MET A 196 -12.37 13.85 13.67
N LEU A 197 -13.28 12.89 13.46
CA LEU A 197 -14.69 13.17 13.19
C LEU A 197 -15.40 13.85 14.38
N LEU A 198 -15.07 13.47 15.61
CA LEU A 198 -15.56 14.15 16.81
C LEU A 198 -15.01 15.58 16.91
N SER A 199 -13.73 15.81 16.58
CA SER A 199 -13.09 17.13 16.69
C SER A 199 -13.68 18.18 15.75
N ILE A 200 -14.31 17.76 14.64
CA ILE A 200 -15.03 18.65 13.73
C ILE A 200 -16.49 18.91 14.16
N GLY A 201 -16.89 18.43 15.35
CA GLY A 201 -18.19 18.70 15.96
C GLY A 201 -19.34 17.80 15.52
N LEU A 202 -19.06 16.62 14.94
CA LEU A 202 -20.11 15.67 14.58
C LEU A 202 -20.66 14.95 15.82
N PRO A 203 -22.00 14.72 15.92
CA PRO A 203 -22.58 13.93 16.99
C PRO A 203 -22.12 12.46 16.96
N ASP A 204 -22.00 11.81 18.12
CA ASP A 204 -21.50 10.43 18.25
C ASP A 204 -22.16 9.44 17.28
N LYS A 205 -23.50 9.45 17.19
CA LYS A 205 -24.23 8.55 16.26
C LYS A 205 -23.83 8.76 14.79
N VAL A 206 -23.52 9.99 14.39
CA VAL A 206 -23.06 10.29 13.02
C VAL A 206 -21.63 9.81 12.82
N VAL A 207 -20.79 9.96 13.84
CA VAL A 207 -19.41 9.44 13.83
C VAL A 207 -19.41 7.92 13.73
N ASP A 208 -20.18 7.22 14.56
CA ASP A 208 -20.32 5.77 14.53
C ASP A 208 -20.76 5.27 13.16
N ASN A 209 -21.77 5.90 12.56
CA ASN A 209 -22.23 5.57 11.22
C ASN A 209 -21.14 5.78 10.15
N LYS A 210 -20.35 6.85 10.27
CA LYS A 210 -19.23 7.12 9.33
C LYS A 210 -18.09 6.12 9.49
N VAL A 211 -17.75 5.75 10.72
CA VAL A 211 -16.74 4.72 11.00
C VAL A 211 -17.22 3.37 10.44
N ASN A 212 -18.44 2.95 10.74
CA ASN A 212 -19.01 1.69 10.25
C ASN A 212 -19.10 1.67 8.71
N SER A 213 -19.57 2.74 8.09
CA SER A 213 -19.60 2.86 6.63
C SER A 213 -18.20 2.77 6.02
N ARG A 214 -17.19 3.35 6.68
CA ARG A 214 -15.80 3.22 6.23
C ARG A 214 -15.31 1.78 6.33
N LEU A 215 -15.58 1.09 7.45
CA LEU A 215 -15.21 -0.32 7.62
C LEU A 215 -15.92 -1.22 6.60
N GLU A 216 -17.20 -0.96 6.30
CA GLU A 216 -17.95 -1.63 5.23
C GLU A 216 -17.24 -1.48 3.88
N THR A 217 -16.88 -0.24 3.50
CA THR A 217 -16.13 0.00 2.26
C THR A 217 -14.80 -0.77 2.23
N LEU A 218 -14.09 -0.85 3.35
CA LEU A 218 -12.80 -1.56 3.43
C LEU A 218 -12.98 -3.09 3.41
N SER A 219 -14.13 -3.60 3.87
CA SER A 219 -14.46 -5.03 3.86
C SER A 219 -14.64 -5.60 2.45
N GLU A 220 -14.95 -4.76 1.47
CA GLU A 220 -14.96 -5.16 0.05
C GLU A 220 -13.57 -5.57 -0.46
N PHE A 221 -12.51 -5.14 0.24
CA PHE A 221 -11.14 -5.27 -0.22
C PHE A 221 -10.29 -6.27 0.57
N THR A 222 -10.47 -6.33 1.89
CA THR A 222 -9.66 -7.17 2.76
C THR A 222 -10.52 -7.93 3.77
N PRO A 223 -10.25 -9.23 3.98
CA PRO A 223 -11.02 -10.06 4.91
C PRO A 223 -10.92 -9.56 6.35
N LEU A 224 -9.95 -8.70 6.68
CA LEU A 224 -9.80 -8.09 7.99
C LEU A 224 -11.04 -7.31 8.44
N PHE A 225 -11.76 -6.64 7.54
CA PHE A 225 -12.89 -5.77 7.92
C PHE A 225 -14.27 -6.37 7.66
N GLU A 226 -14.33 -7.62 7.20
CA GLU A 226 -15.58 -8.37 7.08
C GLU A 226 -16.31 -8.40 8.43
N GLU A 227 -17.64 -8.50 8.38
CA GLU A 227 -18.51 -8.40 9.56
C GLU A 227 -18.06 -9.35 10.68
N GLN A 228 -17.71 -10.57 10.31
CA GLN A 228 -17.21 -11.61 11.21
C GLN A 228 -15.88 -11.30 11.88
N CYS A 229 -15.10 -10.30 11.43
CA CYS A 229 -13.84 -9.87 12.05
C CYS A 229 -13.95 -8.52 12.77
N ARG A 230 -15.08 -7.81 12.66
CA ARG A 230 -15.23 -6.47 13.27
C ARG A 230 -15.05 -6.45 14.77
N ALA A 231 -15.44 -7.55 15.43
CA ALA A 231 -15.30 -7.67 16.87
C ALA A 231 -13.83 -7.52 17.31
N LEU A 232 -12.87 -7.97 16.50
CA LEU A 232 -11.42 -7.87 16.78
C LEU A 232 -10.91 -6.43 16.92
N PHE A 233 -11.64 -5.44 16.39
CA PHE A 233 -11.28 -4.02 16.51
C PHE A 233 -12.06 -3.29 17.61
N SER A 234 -12.93 -4.00 18.33
CA SER A 234 -13.73 -3.43 19.40
C SER A 234 -13.13 -3.75 20.77
N ASP A 235 -13.23 -2.80 21.70
CA ASP A 235 -12.89 -3.02 23.11
C ASP A 235 -13.74 -4.13 23.78
N GLN A 236 -14.79 -4.61 23.09
CA GLN A 236 -15.70 -5.66 23.57
C GLN A 236 -15.28 -7.08 23.14
N PHE A 237 -14.13 -7.25 22.47
CA PHE A 237 -13.55 -8.55 22.12
C PHE A 237 -13.03 -9.36 23.34
N ILE A 238 -13.74 -9.30 24.47
CA ILE A 238 -13.30 -9.86 25.75
C ILE A 238 -14.03 -11.19 26.03
N GLN A 239 -15.03 -11.58 25.22
CA GLN A 239 -15.72 -12.85 25.43
C GLN A 239 -15.11 -13.93 24.53
N PRO A 240 -14.25 -14.83 25.07
CA PRO A 240 -13.74 -15.96 24.31
C PRO A 240 -14.92 -16.85 23.91
N GLU A 241 -15.07 -17.07 22.61
CA GLU A 241 -15.99 -18.09 22.11
C GLU A 241 -15.41 -19.47 22.44
N PRO A 242 -16.09 -20.28 23.26
CA PRO A 242 -15.57 -21.58 23.63
C PRO A 242 -15.42 -22.46 22.39
N ASN A 243 -14.27 -23.10 22.25
CA ASN A 243 -13.93 -24.11 21.23
C ASN A 243 -13.58 -23.61 19.82
N LEU A 244 -13.28 -22.32 19.59
CA LEU A 244 -12.84 -21.86 18.25
C LEU A 244 -11.64 -22.65 17.71
N SER A 245 -10.65 -22.92 18.55
CA SER A 245 -9.51 -23.77 18.19
C SER A 245 -9.95 -25.16 17.72
N ALA A 246 -10.93 -25.77 18.39
CA ALA A 246 -11.41 -27.11 18.02
C ALA A 246 -12.23 -27.09 16.73
N VAL A 247 -13.04 -26.04 16.51
CA VAL A 247 -13.77 -25.84 15.25
C VAL A 247 -12.79 -25.65 14.09
N PHE A 248 -11.77 -24.81 14.27
CA PHE A 248 -10.72 -24.59 13.27
C PHE A 248 -9.99 -25.89 12.94
N GLN A 249 -9.57 -26.66 13.96
CA GLN A 249 -8.92 -27.96 13.77
C GLN A 249 -9.81 -28.97 13.03
N TYR A 250 -11.13 -28.94 13.26
CA TYR A 250 -12.08 -29.84 12.62
C TYR A 250 -12.32 -29.49 11.14
N CYS A 251 -12.45 -28.21 10.81
CA CYS A 251 -12.77 -27.77 9.44
C CYS A 251 -11.55 -27.71 8.51
N LEU A 252 -10.37 -27.40 9.05
CA LEU A 252 -9.16 -27.17 8.26
C LEU A 252 -8.75 -28.34 7.32
N PRO A 253 -8.87 -29.62 7.72
CA PRO A 253 -8.55 -30.74 6.84
C PRO A 253 -9.46 -30.80 5.61
N GLU A 254 -10.77 -30.62 5.78
CA GLU A 254 -11.74 -30.63 4.67
C GLU A 254 -11.48 -29.46 3.71
N TRP A 255 -11.30 -28.25 4.25
CA TRP A 255 -10.96 -27.07 3.43
C TRP A 255 -9.65 -27.26 2.64
N SER A 256 -8.65 -27.91 3.25
CA SER A 256 -7.36 -28.15 2.58
C SER A 256 -7.48 -29.15 1.44
N GLN A 257 -8.32 -30.17 1.60
CA GLN A 257 -8.62 -31.14 0.55
C GLN A 257 -9.40 -30.50 -0.59
N ASP A 258 -10.33 -29.59 -0.27
CA ASP A 258 -11.08 -28.81 -1.25
C ASP A 258 -10.17 -27.91 -2.09
N LEU A 259 -9.23 -27.19 -1.46
CA LEU A 259 -8.22 -26.42 -2.19
C LEU A 259 -7.45 -27.31 -3.18
N VAL A 260 -6.93 -28.46 -2.71
CA VAL A 260 -6.19 -29.39 -3.58
C VAL A 260 -7.08 -29.91 -4.71
N ARG A 261 -8.36 -30.18 -4.43
CA ARG A 261 -9.34 -30.67 -5.41
C ARG A 261 -9.65 -29.62 -6.48
N VAL A 262 -9.81 -28.36 -6.11
CA VAL A 262 -10.07 -27.24 -7.04
C VAL A 262 -8.88 -27.03 -7.98
N HIS A 263 -7.66 -27.18 -7.46
CA HIS A 263 -6.42 -26.94 -8.21
C HIS A 263 -5.74 -28.21 -8.73
N LEU A 264 -6.47 -29.32 -8.92
CA LEU A 264 -5.89 -30.60 -9.40
C LEU A 264 -5.20 -30.48 -10.77
N SER A 265 -5.70 -29.59 -11.63
CA SER A 265 -5.15 -29.34 -12.97
C SER A 265 -3.91 -28.46 -12.97
N ASP A 266 -3.64 -27.76 -11.86
CA ASP A 266 -2.64 -26.72 -11.81
C ASP A 266 -1.27 -27.33 -11.63
N ARG A 267 -0.38 -27.05 -12.58
CA ARG A 267 0.95 -27.65 -12.63
C ARG A 267 1.94 -26.99 -11.68
N GLU A 268 1.67 -25.75 -11.28
CA GLU A 268 2.58 -24.93 -10.49
C GLU A 268 1.78 -24.17 -9.43
N TRP A 269 2.19 -24.31 -8.17
CA TRP A 269 1.74 -23.47 -7.06
C TRP A 269 2.89 -22.57 -6.63
N PRO A 270 2.62 -21.42 -6.01
CA PRO A 270 3.66 -20.64 -5.33
C PRO A 270 4.34 -21.48 -4.25
N THR A 271 5.68 -21.51 -4.26
CA THR A 271 6.49 -22.35 -3.35
C THR A 271 7.48 -21.57 -2.48
N ALA A 272 7.48 -20.24 -2.59
CA ALA A 272 8.38 -19.39 -1.81
C ALA A 272 8.13 -19.54 -0.31
N PHE A 273 9.20 -19.64 0.49
CA PHE A 273 9.16 -19.81 1.95
C PHE A 273 8.51 -21.13 2.43
N SER A 274 8.35 -22.14 1.56
CA SER A 274 7.69 -23.41 1.92
C SER A 274 8.27 -24.08 3.17
N PHE A 275 9.60 -24.07 3.32
CA PHE A 275 10.28 -24.75 4.41
C PHE A 275 10.15 -23.96 5.71
N GLU A 276 10.35 -22.65 5.63
CA GLU A 276 10.31 -21.71 6.75
C GLU A 276 8.90 -21.63 7.33
N LEU A 277 7.87 -21.53 6.47
CA LEU A 277 6.47 -21.54 6.87
C LEU A 277 6.08 -22.86 7.55
N GLU A 278 6.42 -24.00 6.96
CA GLU A 278 6.12 -25.31 7.56
C GLU A 278 6.81 -25.46 8.92
N THR A 279 8.08 -25.09 9.00
CA THR A 279 8.89 -25.22 10.22
C THR A 279 8.31 -24.37 11.34
N TRP A 280 7.97 -23.11 11.04
CA TRP A 280 7.37 -22.21 12.03
C TRP A 280 6.00 -22.74 12.47
N CYS A 281 5.12 -23.08 11.53
CA CYS A 281 3.77 -23.55 11.81
C CYS A 281 3.77 -24.85 12.62
N LYS A 282 4.64 -25.83 12.31
CA LYS A 282 4.75 -27.05 13.10
C LYS A 282 5.30 -26.81 14.50
N LYS A 283 6.18 -25.83 14.67
CA LYS A 283 6.76 -25.51 15.99
C LYS A 283 5.80 -24.75 16.89
N HIS A 284 5.01 -23.84 16.34
CA HIS A 284 4.19 -22.90 17.10
C HIS A 284 2.69 -23.21 17.07
N CYS A 285 2.23 -23.98 16.08
CA CYS A 285 0.81 -24.25 15.83
C CYS A 285 0.54 -25.75 15.63
N GLU A 286 1.37 -26.63 16.21
CA GLU A 286 1.24 -28.10 16.06
C GLU A 286 -0.17 -28.58 16.42
N SER A 287 -0.73 -28.04 17.50
CA SER A 287 -2.07 -28.38 17.97
C SER A 287 -3.19 -27.84 17.09
N LEU A 288 -2.94 -26.86 16.22
CA LEU A 288 -3.97 -26.25 15.36
C LEU A 288 -4.03 -26.92 13.98
N ILE A 289 -2.91 -27.50 13.52
CA ILE A 289 -2.72 -27.90 12.13
C ILE A 289 -2.91 -29.42 11.99
N HIS A 290 -4.02 -29.82 11.38
CA HIS A 290 -4.40 -31.23 11.20
C HIS A 290 -4.63 -31.64 9.74
N PHE A 291 -3.98 -30.98 8.77
CA PHE A 291 -4.06 -31.37 7.37
C PHE A 291 -2.83 -32.16 6.89
N GLU A 292 -3.03 -33.01 5.88
CA GLU A 292 -1.95 -33.76 5.25
C GLU A 292 -1.36 -32.97 4.08
N VAL A 293 -0.03 -32.78 4.08
CA VAL A 293 0.67 -32.20 2.94
C VAL A 293 1.04 -33.30 1.95
N ILE A 294 0.17 -33.51 0.95
CA ILE A 294 0.35 -34.55 -0.08
C ILE A 294 1.60 -34.31 -0.93
N ARG A 295 1.89 -33.04 -1.26
CA ARG A 295 3.04 -32.65 -2.09
C ARG A 295 3.75 -31.45 -1.50
N GLY A 296 5.07 -31.47 -1.53
CA GLY A 296 5.90 -30.42 -0.93
C GLY A 296 5.64 -29.01 -1.48
N PHE A 297 5.17 -28.89 -2.72
CA PHE A 297 4.85 -27.59 -3.31
C PHE A 297 3.53 -26.98 -2.81
N HIS A 298 2.69 -27.72 -2.09
CA HIS A 298 1.47 -27.15 -1.48
C HIS A 298 1.76 -26.34 -0.22
N LYS A 299 2.94 -26.52 0.39
CA LYS A 299 3.27 -26.02 1.73
C LYS A 299 3.05 -24.52 1.88
N SER A 300 3.57 -23.72 0.95
CA SER A 300 3.48 -22.25 1.07
C SER A 300 2.03 -21.78 1.14
N VAL A 301 1.18 -22.26 0.23
CA VAL A 301 -0.25 -21.91 0.16
C VAL A 301 -1.01 -22.40 1.40
N LEU A 302 -0.72 -23.60 1.88
CA LEU A 302 -1.40 -24.17 3.04
C LEU A 302 -1.04 -23.45 4.36
N TYR A 303 0.24 -23.14 4.57
CA TYR A 303 0.72 -22.59 5.85
C TYR A 303 0.64 -21.07 5.93
N PHE A 304 0.73 -20.34 4.81
CA PHE A 304 0.83 -18.89 4.84
C PHE A 304 -0.36 -18.15 5.48
N PRO A 305 -1.63 -18.53 5.28
CA PRO A 305 -2.75 -17.85 5.93
C PRO A 305 -2.67 -17.90 7.46
N ILE A 306 -2.19 -19.02 8.03
CA ILE A 306 -2.01 -19.21 9.48
C ILE A 306 -0.85 -18.32 9.97
N PHE A 307 0.27 -18.32 9.26
CA PHE A 307 1.41 -17.46 9.58
C PHE A 307 1.04 -15.97 9.51
N ALA A 308 0.32 -15.57 8.45
CA ALA A 308 -0.13 -14.19 8.26
C ALA A 308 -1.03 -13.72 9.41
N ALA A 309 -1.94 -14.58 9.88
CA ALA A 309 -2.77 -14.29 11.04
C ALA A 309 -1.94 -14.09 12.32
N ALA A 310 -0.90 -14.91 12.53
CA ALA A 310 0.03 -14.74 13.64
C ALA A 310 0.80 -13.41 13.57
N VAL A 311 1.22 -12.98 12.37
CA VAL A 311 1.83 -11.65 12.14
C VAL A 311 0.85 -10.54 12.48
N ALA A 312 -0.40 -10.62 12.01
CA ALA A 312 -1.44 -9.64 12.30
C ALA A 312 -1.75 -9.53 13.80
N CYS A 313 -1.69 -10.63 14.54
CA CYS A 313 -1.82 -10.65 15.99
C CYS A 313 -0.52 -10.30 16.74
N GLY A 314 0.58 -9.98 16.05
CA GLY A 314 1.86 -9.62 16.67
C GLY A 314 2.59 -10.78 17.36
N LYS A 315 2.21 -12.03 17.09
CA LYS A 315 2.82 -13.25 17.65
C LYS A 315 4.20 -13.55 17.05
N VAL A 316 4.44 -13.07 15.84
CA VAL A 316 5.67 -13.26 15.07
C VAL A 316 5.91 -12.05 14.19
N GLN A 317 7.18 -11.70 13.96
CA GLN A 317 7.53 -10.70 12.95
C GLN A 317 7.68 -11.36 11.58
N LEU A 318 7.26 -10.66 10.53
CA LEU A 318 7.33 -11.19 9.16
C LEU A 318 8.77 -11.57 8.80
N GLU A 319 9.74 -10.78 9.26
CA GLU A 319 11.18 -10.93 9.06
C GLU A 319 11.71 -12.29 9.56
N GLU A 320 11.01 -12.96 10.49
CA GLU A 320 11.37 -14.29 10.97
C GLU A 320 11.19 -15.40 9.91
N LEU A 321 10.45 -15.13 8.82
CA LEU A 321 10.35 -16.04 7.67
C LEU A 321 11.63 -16.14 6.84
N SER A 322 12.54 -15.17 6.95
CA SER A 322 13.76 -15.16 6.15
C SER A 322 14.98 -15.20 7.06
N SER A 323 16.01 -15.93 6.64
CA SER A 323 17.33 -15.72 7.21
C SER A 323 17.75 -14.25 7.01
N THR A 324 18.41 -13.66 8.00
CA THR A 324 18.86 -12.25 7.99
C THR A 324 19.73 -11.85 6.77
N LEU A 325 20.17 -12.81 5.96
CA LEU A 325 20.97 -12.62 4.76
C LEU A 325 20.18 -12.16 3.53
N TYR A 326 18.85 -12.34 3.47
CA TYR A 326 18.04 -11.94 2.32
C TYR A 326 16.74 -11.24 2.73
N PRO A 327 16.42 -10.08 2.14
CA PRO A 327 15.18 -9.38 2.41
C PRO A 327 13.97 -10.17 1.87
N ILE A 328 12.83 -10.04 2.54
CA ILE A 328 11.59 -10.68 2.11
C ILE A 328 11.10 -10.05 0.81
N HIS A 329 10.89 -10.89 -0.19
CA HIS A 329 10.30 -10.50 -1.46
C HIS A 329 8.77 -10.57 -1.37
N TYR A 330 8.14 -9.47 -0.96
CA TYR A 330 6.68 -9.34 -0.83
C TYR A 330 5.88 -9.76 -2.08
N PHE A 331 6.49 -9.66 -3.27
CA PHE A 331 5.90 -10.18 -4.50
C PHE A 331 5.51 -11.67 -4.39
N HIS A 332 6.39 -12.51 -3.84
CA HIS A 332 6.12 -13.94 -3.69
C HIS A 332 5.06 -14.22 -2.63
N LEU A 333 5.06 -13.46 -1.53
CA LEU A 333 4.01 -13.54 -0.52
C LEU A 333 2.64 -13.18 -1.12
N ARG A 334 2.59 -12.12 -1.93
CA ARG A 334 1.36 -11.74 -2.64
C ARG A 334 0.91 -12.83 -3.61
N GLN A 335 1.83 -13.49 -4.32
CA GLN A 335 1.46 -14.63 -5.18
C GLN A 335 0.81 -15.76 -4.38
N ILE A 336 1.27 -16.02 -3.15
CA ILE A 336 0.65 -17.02 -2.26
C ILE A 336 -0.76 -16.59 -1.85
N VAL A 337 -0.94 -15.33 -1.44
CA VAL A 337 -2.25 -14.78 -1.05
C VAL A 337 -3.26 -14.82 -2.21
N GLU A 338 -2.84 -14.38 -3.38
CA GLU A 338 -3.71 -14.25 -4.57
C GLU A 338 -3.87 -15.58 -5.33
N PHE A 339 -3.19 -16.66 -4.90
CA PHE A 339 -3.33 -17.97 -5.54
C PHE A 339 -4.76 -18.49 -5.42
N ASP A 340 -5.33 -18.45 -4.21
CA ASP A 340 -6.73 -18.75 -3.96
C ASP A 340 -7.24 -17.96 -2.74
N ARG A 341 -8.03 -16.91 -3.00
CA ARG A 341 -8.68 -16.09 -1.96
C ARG A 341 -9.80 -16.82 -1.23
N HIS A 342 -10.44 -17.82 -1.85
CA HIS A 342 -11.47 -18.65 -1.20
C HIS A 342 -10.86 -19.61 -0.17
N TRP A 343 -9.59 -19.99 -0.32
CA TRP A 343 -8.82 -20.66 0.72
C TRP A 343 -8.22 -19.68 1.71
N PHE A 344 -7.51 -18.66 1.22
CA PHE A 344 -6.74 -17.76 2.07
C PHE A 344 -7.63 -17.03 3.09
N ASN A 345 -8.74 -16.42 2.65
CA ASN A 345 -9.56 -15.58 3.51
C ASN A 345 -10.14 -16.33 4.73
N PRO A 346 -10.89 -17.44 4.57
CA PRO A 346 -11.50 -18.12 5.73
C PRO A 346 -10.47 -18.73 6.67
N VAL A 347 -9.35 -19.25 6.15
CA VAL A 347 -8.28 -19.82 7.00
C VAL A 347 -7.56 -18.71 7.77
N PHE A 348 -7.23 -17.60 7.10
CA PHE A 348 -6.63 -16.43 7.74
C PHE A 348 -7.54 -15.88 8.85
N GLN A 349 -8.83 -15.64 8.56
CA GLN A 349 -9.76 -15.09 9.54
C GLN A 349 -9.96 -16.03 10.73
N SER A 350 -10.11 -17.34 10.49
CA SER A 350 -10.26 -18.32 11.58
C SER A 350 -9.01 -18.38 12.46
N ALA A 351 -7.83 -18.42 11.86
CA ALA A 351 -6.57 -18.39 12.60
C ALA A 351 -6.37 -17.07 13.37
N LEU A 352 -6.78 -15.94 12.77
CA LEU A 352 -6.72 -14.62 13.40
C LEU A 352 -7.55 -14.59 14.69
N TYR A 353 -8.75 -15.15 14.66
CA TYR A 353 -9.61 -15.30 15.83
C TYR A 353 -8.98 -16.16 16.93
N VAL A 354 -8.42 -17.31 16.56
CA VAL A 354 -7.74 -18.20 17.51
C VAL A 354 -6.58 -17.46 18.20
N PHE A 355 -5.70 -16.80 17.43
CA PHE A 355 -4.55 -16.10 18.02
C PHE A 355 -4.93 -14.86 18.83
N ALA A 356 -5.99 -14.15 18.45
CA ALA A 356 -6.46 -12.99 19.20
C ALA A 356 -7.05 -13.38 20.57
N GLN A 357 -7.66 -14.58 20.68
CA GLN A 357 -8.19 -15.06 21.95
C GLN A 357 -7.13 -15.64 22.90
N GLU A 358 -5.97 -16.07 22.41
CA GLU A 358 -4.87 -16.51 23.27
C GLU A 358 -4.26 -15.38 24.11
N GLU A 359 -4.62 -14.11 23.86
CA GLU A 359 -4.18 -12.93 24.63
C GLU A 359 -5.21 -12.39 25.63
N ALA A 360 -6.45 -12.90 25.61
CA ALA A 360 -7.51 -12.55 26.55
C ALA A 360 -7.50 -13.51 27.75
#